data_AF-A0A0R2H3G0-F1
#
_entry.id   AF-A0A0R2H3G0-F1
#
_cell.length_a   1.000
_cell.length_b   1.000
_cell.length_c   1.000
_cell.angle_alpha   90.00
_cell.angle_beta   90.00
_cell.angle_gamma   90.00
#
_symmetry.space_group_name_H-M   'P 1'
#
loop_
_entity.id
_entity.type
_entity.pdbx_description
1 polymer ?
#
loop_
_entity_poly.entity_id
_entity_poly.type
_entity_poly.pdbx_seq_one_letter_code
_entity_poly.pdbx_strand_id
1 'polypeptide(L)'
;MDWIKQHKFISAIIGIFFALIIIIIIIFGGGASDSCDNSGGSGASGNWQWPFEGVKDPPQYGEGGQFGDSAASAAIRNGHSFHDGFDWSFGLNGVHAGSTVKAVHDGTVTQVKYYPGLEWYVWVHSDDGFNEVYQETFGQGDIKVKEGDHVNAGDTIGTARLNGHLHLGITKESDFNKAESKAFINDGTWLDPIKVIQDGMKSASNNNDNASGSGGGDWTKSGTKANKIAKEVFDDWTRRGMSGAQAAGIVGNIGGAEDPTFTLDQRELGGGPGGGLYQFTPYTKYLNDPKSDKSWSVVNQADVVLSLEPQTVKAYVAKQSNSPSQCAIDWMNLYERPSYRARALTSGQRSHAAEIAYKIFGGASIKGNPSLLGAAANNTSGNANSAEGSSDCVSDTSSSGGGDILSVAKSLLGYFHYGQVHAVSNIGSVENPNKDGITDCSGFVWLVLTKAGYKTPDNMAWFTGSMAADARGEHKWLKEIDKKDAKAGDIIIANIGSGAGNSGHTAILEEDWKDGNTKIIQEGGTGGKGGVNESTVALSFGYLFTSGDVVLARPIPK
;
A
#
# COMPACT_ATOMS: atom_id res chain seq x y z
N MET A 1 -60.61 -28.82 39.62
CA MET A 1 -60.88 -28.06 38.38
C MET A 1 -60.25 -26.66 38.37
N ASP A 2 -59.60 -26.20 39.45
CA ASP A 2 -59.01 -24.85 39.51
C ASP A 2 -57.55 -24.73 39.03
N TRP A 3 -56.82 -25.85 38.91
CA TRP A 3 -55.44 -25.84 38.38
C TRP A 3 -55.39 -25.48 36.88
N ILE A 4 -56.40 -25.89 36.10
CA ILE A 4 -56.47 -25.59 34.66
C ILE A 4 -56.86 -24.13 34.39
N LYS A 5 -57.57 -23.46 35.33
CA LYS A 5 -57.94 -22.04 35.18
C LYS A 5 -56.76 -21.10 35.47
N GLN A 6 -55.93 -21.40 36.48
CA GLN A 6 -54.73 -20.62 36.78
C GLN A 6 -53.68 -20.69 35.66
N HIS A 7 -53.50 -21.85 35.02
CA HIS A 7 -52.55 -22.00 33.92
C HIS A 7 -53.03 -21.43 32.58
N LYS A 8 -54.35 -21.33 32.36
CA LYS A 8 -54.90 -20.59 31.21
C LYS A 8 -54.72 -19.08 31.35
N PHE A 9 -54.77 -18.55 32.58
CA PHE A 9 -54.54 -17.13 32.83
C PHE A 9 -53.05 -16.75 32.65
N ILE A 10 -52.13 -17.61 33.11
CA ILE A 10 -50.69 -17.44 32.89
C ILE A 10 -50.32 -17.60 31.40
N SER A 11 -50.93 -18.56 30.69
CA SER A 11 -50.72 -18.73 29.25
C SER A 11 -51.29 -17.56 28.43
N ALA A 12 -52.39 -16.94 28.88
CA ALA A 12 -52.95 -15.74 28.24
C ALA A 12 -52.08 -14.49 28.49
N ILE A 13 -51.50 -14.33 29.69
CA ILE A 13 -50.58 -13.22 29.99
C ILE A 13 -49.27 -13.38 29.22
N ILE A 14 -48.71 -14.59 29.12
CA ILE A 14 -47.53 -14.87 28.29
C ILE A 14 -47.85 -14.65 26.82
N GLY A 15 -49.01 -15.08 26.33
CA GLY A 15 -49.47 -14.83 24.96
C GLY A 15 -49.65 -13.34 24.63
N ILE A 16 -50.15 -12.53 25.57
CA ILE A 16 -50.28 -11.07 25.42
C ILE A 16 -48.92 -10.39 25.49
N PHE A 17 -47.99 -10.86 26.33
CA PHE A 17 -46.61 -10.35 26.40
C PHE A 17 -45.83 -10.66 25.11
N PHE A 18 -46.00 -11.86 24.54
CA PHE A 18 -45.42 -12.22 23.23
C PHE A 18 -46.11 -11.50 22.07
N ALA A 19 -47.44 -11.27 22.13
CA ALA A 19 -48.13 -10.48 21.11
C ALA A 19 -47.74 -8.99 21.14
N LEU A 20 -47.47 -8.41 22.32
CA LEU A 20 -46.93 -7.05 22.45
C LEU A 20 -45.48 -6.97 21.97
N ILE A 21 -44.64 -7.97 22.24
CA ILE A 21 -43.29 -8.07 21.68
C ILE A 21 -43.35 -8.23 20.16
N ILE A 22 -44.27 -9.04 19.62
CA ILE A 22 -44.44 -9.24 18.17
C ILE A 22 -45.02 -7.98 17.49
N ILE A 23 -45.89 -7.21 18.15
CA ILE A 23 -46.39 -5.93 17.60
C ILE A 23 -45.32 -4.84 17.67
N ILE A 24 -44.46 -4.82 18.69
CA ILE A 24 -43.25 -3.98 18.72
C ILE A 24 -42.28 -4.41 17.60
N ILE A 25 -42.12 -5.72 17.36
CA ILE A 25 -41.30 -6.25 16.26
C ILE A 25 -41.95 -6.04 14.88
N ILE A 26 -43.27 -5.91 14.74
CA ILE A 26 -43.92 -5.64 13.44
C ILE A 26 -43.95 -4.14 13.12
N ILE A 27 -43.86 -3.27 14.13
CA ILE A 27 -43.67 -1.83 13.93
C ILE A 27 -42.18 -1.47 13.75
N PHE A 28 -41.24 -2.30 14.26
CA PHE A 28 -39.78 -2.03 14.20
C PHE A 28 -38.92 -3.11 13.51
N GLY A 29 -39.49 -4.14 12.90
CA GLY A 29 -38.76 -5.30 12.39
C GLY A 29 -39.23 -5.73 11.00
N GLY A 30 -38.68 -5.06 10.00
CA GLY A 30 -38.72 -5.49 8.61
C GLY A 30 -37.47 -5.01 7.88
N GLY A 31 -36.51 -5.91 7.66
CA GLY A 31 -35.37 -5.71 6.78
C GLY A 31 -34.03 -6.10 7.38
N ALA A 32 -33.63 -7.36 7.23
CA ALA A 32 -32.22 -7.75 7.33
C ALA A 32 -31.53 -7.31 6.03
N SER A 33 -30.95 -6.12 6.07
CA SER A 33 -29.85 -5.68 5.21
C SER A 33 -28.73 -5.29 6.16
N ASP A 34 -27.58 -5.97 6.08
CA ASP A 34 -26.39 -5.66 6.88
C ASP A 34 -25.86 -4.29 6.47
N SER A 35 -26.38 -3.28 7.16
CA SER A 35 -25.94 -1.90 7.21
C SER A 35 -25.51 -1.64 8.64
N CYS A 36 -24.26 -1.88 8.95
CA CYS A 36 -23.62 -1.14 10.03
C CYS A 36 -23.31 0.25 9.48
N ASP A 37 -24.29 1.14 9.64
CA ASP A 37 -24.08 2.58 9.69
C ASP A 37 -22.99 2.85 10.72
N ASN A 38 -21.81 3.26 10.25
CA ASN A 38 -20.86 3.91 11.12
C ASN A 38 -21.37 5.34 11.28
N SER A 39 -21.98 5.60 12.43
CA SER A 39 -22.35 6.91 12.93
C SER A 39 -21.31 7.96 12.52
N GLY A 40 -21.78 9.06 11.92
CA GLY A 40 -20.95 10.14 11.45
C GLY A 40 -19.98 10.62 12.53
N GLY A 41 -18.70 10.29 12.35
CA GLY A 41 -17.62 11.02 12.99
C GLY A 41 -17.54 12.38 12.32
N SER A 42 -17.85 13.44 13.06
CA SER A 42 -17.47 14.81 12.68
C SER A 42 -16.02 14.76 12.20
N GLY A 43 -15.81 15.06 10.92
CA GLY A 43 -14.48 15.08 10.33
C GLY A 43 -13.58 16.00 11.14
N ALA A 44 -12.35 15.56 11.36
CA ALA A 44 -11.34 16.38 12.02
C ALA A 44 -11.18 17.71 11.28
N SER A 45 -11.25 18.81 12.02
CA SER A 45 -11.19 20.17 11.47
C SER A 45 -10.08 20.95 12.14
N GLY A 46 -9.17 21.52 11.34
CA GLY A 46 -7.99 22.27 11.80
C GLY A 46 -6.70 21.62 11.29
N ASN A 47 -5.53 22.17 11.63
CA ASN A 47 -4.26 21.67 11.10
C ASN A 47 -3.84 20.38 11.82
N TRP A 48 -3.43 19.36 11.06
CA TRP A 48 -2.93 18.11 11.63
C TRP A 48 -1.49 17.86 11.17
N GLN A 49 -0.69 17.22 12.02
CA GLN A 49 0.66 16.77 11.64
C GLN A 49 1.15 15.61 12.51
N TRP A 50 2.26 14.99 12.09
CA TRP A 50 2.97 14.02 12.90
C TRP A 50 3.62 14.64 14.15
N PRO A 51 3.71 13.90 15.27
CA PRO A 51 4.28 14.43 16.52
C PRO A 51 5.81 14.60 16.48
N PHE A 52 6.46 14.19 15.38
CA PHE A 52 7.89 14.34 15.15
C PHE A 52 8.16 14.82 13.72
N GLU A 53 9.29 15.49 13.52
CA GLU A 53 9.74 15.88 12.18
C GLU A 53 10.28 14.68 11.39
N GLY A 54 10.12 14.71 10.06
CA GLY A 54 10.74 13.72 9.18
C GLY A 54 10.11 12.32 9.21
N VAL A 55 8.95 12.18 9.85
CA VAL A 55 8.16 10.95 9.83
C VAL A 55 7.77 10.59 8.39
N LYS A 56 8.01 9.34 8.01
CA LYS A 56 7.64 8.79 6.70
C LYS A 56 6.29 8.09 6.79
N ASP A 57 5.50 8.17 5.72
CA ASP A 57 4.23 7.47 5.59
C ASP A 57 4.39 6.08 4.93
N PRO A 58 3.74 5.01 5.46
CA PRO A 58 3.08 4.98 6.76
C PRO A 58 4.10 4.97 7.93
N PRO A 59 3.77 5.55 9.10
CA PRO A 59 4.62 5.48 10.27
C PRO A 59 4.90 4.05 10.70
N GLN A 60 6.16 3.78 11.04
CA GLN A 60 6.65 2.49 11.53
C GLN A 60 6.38 2.34 13.03
N TYR A 61 6.17 1.12 13.48
CA TYR A 61 6.01 0.78 14.90
C TYR A 61 6.76 -0.50 15.24
N GLY A 62 7.13 -0.65 16.51
CA GLY A 62 7.57 -1.94 17.05
C GLY A 62 6.36 -2.84 17.30
N GLU A 63 6.53 -4.16 17.18
CA GLU A 63 5.46 -5.13 17.45
C GLU A 63 4.79 -4.89 18.81
N GLY A 64 3.48 -4.66 18.79
CA GLY A 64 2.66 -4.36 19.97
C GLY A 64 2.46 -2.87 20.26
N GLY A 65 3.17 -2.00 19.53
CA GLY A 65 3.04 -0.54 19.59
C GLY A 65 2.03 0.06 18.61
N GLN A 66 1.44 -0.74 17.72
CA GLN A 66 0.31 -0.32 16.88
C GLN A 66 -0.98 -0.17 17.68
N PHE A 67 -1.88 0.71 17.23
CA PHE A 67 -3.23 0.79 17.76
C PHE A 67 -4.05 -0.49 17.49
N GLY A 68 -4.94 -0.83 18.41
CA GLY A 68 -5.92 -1.90 18.25
C GLY A 68 -5.51 -3.24 18.85
N ASP A 69 -6.26 -4.29 18.51
CA ASP A 69 -6.04 -5.63 19.02
C ASP A 69 -4.87 -6.34 18.31
N SER A 70 -3.89 -6.81 19.08
CA SER A 70 -2.83 -7.66 18.54
C SER A 70 -2.33 -8.72 19.53
N ALA A 71 -1.83 -9.82 18.99
CA ALA A 71 -1.19 -10.87 19.80
C ALA A 71 0.09 -10.36 20.48
N ALA A 72 0.82 -9.45 19.81
CA ALA A 72 2.00 -8.80 20.39
C ALA A 72 1.60 -7.94 21.60
N SER A 73 0.56 -7.10 21.48
CA SER A 73 0.03 -6.28 22.57
C SER A 73 -0.38 -7.13 23.78
N ALA A 74 -1.01 -8.29 23.57
CA ALA A 74 -1.34 -9.22 24.65
C ALA A 74 -0.10 -9.72 25.43
N ALA A 75 1.04 -9.88 24.76
CA ALA A 75 2.28 -10.34 25.39
C ALA A 75 2.95 -9.28 26.27
N ILE A 76 2.79 -7.99 25.95
CA ILE A 76 3.40 -6.87 26.68
C ILE A 76 2.45 -6.16 27.65
N ARG A 77 1.13 -6.25 27.46
CA ARG A 77 0.12 -5.56 28.27
C ARG A 77 -0.62 -6.51 29.22
N ASN A 78 0.12 -7.38 29.93
CA ASN A 78 -0.41 -8.29 30.94
C ASN A 78 -1.62 -9.14 30.48
N GLY A 79 -1.63 -9.57 29.21
CA GLY A 79 -2.72 -10.37 28.63
C GLY A 79 -3.83 -9.55 27.96
N HIS A 80 -3.77 -8.22 27.99
CA HIS A 80 -4.70 -7.35 27.27
C HIS A 80 -4.27 -7.19 25.80
N SER A 81 -5.12 -7.59 24.85
CA SER A 81 -4.82 -7.53 23.42
C SER A 81 -4.93 -6.12 22.82
N PHE A 82 -5.74 -5.25 23.42
CA PHE A 82 -6.02 -3.93 22.88
C PHE A 82 -4.96 -2.91 23.34
N HIS A 83 -4.48 -2.13 22.38
CA HIS A 83 -3.65 -0.95 22.59
C HIS A 83 -4.42 0.31 22.15
N ASP A 84 -4.58 1.23 23.08
CA ASP A 84 -5.40 2.45 22.99
C ASP A 84 -4.73 3.63 22.28
N GLY A 85 -3.47 3.47 21.86
CA GLY A 85 -2.74 4.52 21.15
C GLY A 85 -1.74 3.95 20.16
N PHE A 86 -0.78 4.79 19.79
CA PHE A 86 0.33 4.42 18.90
C PHE A 86 1.66 4.80 19.54
N ASP A 87 2.58 3.84 19.57
CA ASP A 87 3.90 4.00 20.17
C ASP A 87 4.92 4.40 19.09
N TRP A 88 5.36 5.65 19.18
CA TRP A 88 6.46 6.20 18.39
C TRP A 88 7.79 5.79 18.99
N SER A 89 8.21 4.55 18.71
CA SER A 89 9.44 3.97 19.28
C SER A 89 10.70 4.64 18.76
N PHE A 90 11.68 4.80 19.65
CA PHE A 90 13.01 5.32 19.32
C PHE A 90 13.71 4.37 18.36
N GLY A 91 14.41 4.94 17.39
CA GLY A 91 15.02 4.21 16.27
C GLY A 91 14.06 3.96 15.10
N LEU A 92 12.75 4.19 15.28
CA LEU A 92 11.75 4.19 14.21
C LEU A 92 11.32 5.62 13.90
N ASN A 93 10.86 5.87 12.67
CA ASN A 93 10.39 7.19 12.23
C ASN A 93 11.39 8.35 12.43
N GLY A 94 12.69 8.05 12.58
CA GLY A 94 13.71 9.05 12.91
C GLY A 94 13.67 9.56 14.35
N VAL A 95 12.84 8.97 15.23
CA VAL A 95 12.67 9.38 16.62
C VAL A 95 13.84 8.87 17.47
N HIS A 96 14.34 9.71 18.37
CA HIS A 96 15.40 9.35 19.31
C HIS A 96 15.25 10.12 20.62
N ALA A 97 16.04 9.75 21.63
CA ALA A 97 16.12 10.53 22.86
C ALA A 97 16.57 11.97 22.54
N GLY A 98 15.84 12.96 23.06
CA GLY A 98 16.06 14.37 22.75
C GLY A 98 15.26 14.90 21.55
N SER A 99 14.52 14.06 20.83
CA SER A 99 13.60 14.55 19.79
C SER A 99 12.52 15.46 20.39
N THR A 100 12.17 16.52 19.66
CA THR A 100 11.07 17.42 20.01
C THR A 100 9.73 16.73 19.73
N VAL A 101 8.88 16.64 20.74
CA VAL A 101 7.48 16.19 20.59
C VAL A 101 6.63 17.40 20.24
N LYS A 102 5.93 17.33 19.12
CA LYS A 102 5.06 18.37 18.58
C LYS A 102 3.59 18.06 18.80
N ALA A 103 2.79 19.11 18.97
CA ALA A 103 1.34 19.00 19.00
C ALA A 103 0.86 18.48 17.63
N VAL A 104 0.06 17.41 17.63
CA VAL A 104 -0.47 16.83 16.38
C VAL A 104 -1.66 17.60 15.84
N HIS A 105 -2.33 18.40 16.68
CA HIS A 105 -3.50 19.19 16.34
C HIS A 105 -3.56 20.48 17.19
N ASP A 106 -4.39 21.43 16.76
CA ASP A 106 -4.66 22.68 17.46
C ASP A 106 -5.58 22.41 18.67
N GLY A 107 -5.26 22.95 19.84
CA GLY A 107 -6.10 22.76 21.02
C GLY A 107 -5.58 23.44 22.29
N THR A 108 -6.28 23.23 23.39
CA THR A 108 -5.93 23.76 24.71
C THR A 108 -5.43 22.64 25.62
N VAL A 109 -4.27 22.84 26.23
CA VAL A 109 -3.71 21.92 27.23
C VAL A 109 -4.59 21.98 28.48
N THR A 110 -5.26 20.89 28.84
CA THR A 110 -6.14 20.85 30.01
C THR A 110 -5.53 20.13 31.21
N GLN A 111 -4.57 19.23 30.99
CA GLN A 111 -3.85 18.55 32.07
C GLN A 111 -2.37 18.39 31.76
N VAL A 112 -1.51 18.63 32.76
CA VAL A 112 -0.10 18.22 32.77
C VAL A 112 0.17 17.55 34.11
N LYS A 113 0.07 16.21 34.14
CA LYS A 113 0.06 15.45 35.39
C LYS A 113 0.84 14.15 35.28
N TYR A 114 1.11 13.56 36.43
CA TYR A 114 1.65 12.22 36.54
C TYR A 114 0.53 11.22 36.81
N TYR A 115 0.48 10.12 36.06
CA TYR A 115 -0.36 8.96 36.35
C TYR A 115 0.46 7.67 36.20
N PRO A 116 0.50 6.77 37.19
CA PRO A 116 1.29 5.54 37.11
C PRO A 116 0.91 4.70 35.89
N GLY A 117 1.88 4.35 35.04
CA GLY A 117 1.66 3.62 33.78
C GLY A 117 1.63 4.53 32.54
N LEU A 118 1.22 5.79 32.69
CA LEU A 118 1.33 6.83 31.65
C LEU A 118 2.58 7.70 31.86
N GLU A 119 3.12 7.66 33.09
CA GLU A 119 4.12 8.59 33.59
C GLU A 119 3.64 10.05 33.53
N TRP A 120 4.53 11.01 33.26
CA TRP A 120 4.10 12.39 33.02
C TRP A 120 3.45 12.51 31.64
N TYR A 121 2.21 12.97 31.60
CA TYR A 121 1.45 13.14 30.37
C TYR A 121 0.96 14.58 30.19
N VAL A 122 0.66 14.91 28.93
CA VAL A 122 -0.02 16.14 28.52
C VAL A 122 -1.33 15.76 27.83
N TRP A 123 -2.44 16.31 28.30
CA TRP A 123 -3.76 16.16 27.69
C TRP A 123 -4.17 17.46 27.01
N VAL A 124 -4.41 17.40 25.71
CA VAL A 124 -4.87 18.53 24.88
C VAL A 124 -6.33 18.27 24.51
N HIS A 125 -7.16 19.31 24.59
CA HIS A 125 -8.54 19.30 24.12
C HIS A 125 -8.65 20.20 22.90
N SER A 126 -9.06 19.62 21.79
CA SER A 126 -9.22 20.28 20.49
C SER A 126 -10.65 20.76 20.31
N ASP A 127 -10.84 21.92 19.69
CA ASP A 127 -12.16 22.56 19.54
C ASP A 127 -13.15 21.74 18.70
N ASP A 128 -12.64 20.84 17.85
CA ASP A 128 -13.43 19.92 17.04
C ASP A 128 -13.84 18.64 17.80
N GLY A 129 -13.56 18.59 19.10
CA GLY A 129 -13.97 17.57 20.06
C GLY A 129 -12.99 16.41 20.21
N PHE A 130 -11.83 16.43 19.54
CA PHE A 130 -10.76 15.47 19.85
C PHE A 130 -10.06 15.82 21.17
N ASN A 131 -9.47 14.79 21.77
CA ASN A 131 -8.54 14.91 22.86
C ASN A 131 -7.32 14.05 22.55
N GLU A 132 -6.13 14.63 22.73
CA GLU A 132 -4.86 13.98 22.47
C GLU A 132 -4.06 13.84 23.77
N VAL A 133 -3.61 12.61 24.06
CA VAL A 133 -2.76 12.30 25.21
C VAL A 133 -1.35 11.97 24.76
N TYR A 134 -0.36 12.76 25.21
CA TYR A 134 1.05 12.54 24.97
C TYR A 134 1.68 12.02 26.26
N GLN A 135 2.15 10.78 26.28
CA GLN A 135 2.56 10.10 27.52
C GLN A 135 3.79 9.20 27.34
N GLU A 136 4.26 8.61 28.44
CA GLU A 136 5.34 7.61 28.55
C GLU A 136 6.74 8.07 28.09
N THR A 137 6.87 9.31 27.59
CA THR A 137 8.14 9.84 27.07
C THR A 137 8.76 10.93 27.93
N PHE A 138 7.99 11.61 28.79
CA PHE A 138 8.43 12.81 29.49
C PHE A 138 8.82 12.55 30.95
N GLY A 139 9.85 13.26 31.43
CA GLY A 139 9.89 13.70 32.83
C GLY A 139 9.25 15.09 32.98
N GLN A 140 8.93 15.49 34.21
CA GLN A 140 8.27 16.78 34.48
C GLN A 140 8.98 17.98 33.84
N GLY A 141 10.32 18.01 33.85
CA GLY A 141 11.12 19.13 33.29
C GLY A 141 11.26 19.10 31.76
N ASP A 142 10.87 18.00 31.11
CA ASP A 142 10.94 17.86 29.66
C ASP A 142 9.71 18.45 28.97
N ILE A 143 8.58 18.57 29.68
CA ILE A 143 7.35 19.21 29.19
C ILE A 143 7.54 20.73 29.12
N LYS A 144 7.16 21.34 27.98
CA LYS A 144 7.35 22.78 27.71
C LYS A 144 6.05 23.58 27.76
N VAL A 145 4.91 22.90 27.83
CA VAL A 145 3.58 23.49 27.98
C VAL A 145 3.05 23.34 29.41
N LYS A 146 2.05 24.13 29.78
CA LYS A 146 1.32 24.04 31.06
C LYS A 146 -0.17 24.06 30.84
N GLU A 147 -0.93 23.64 31.84
CA GLU A 147 -2.40 23.73 31.83
C GLU A 147 -2.86 25.16 31.50
N GLY A 148 -3.81 25.26 30.56
CA GLY A 148 -4.36 26.52 30.03
C GLY A 148 -3.62 27.08 28.80
N ASP A 149 -2.47 26.54 28.42
CA ASP A 149 -1.80 26.95 27.17
C ASP A 149 -2.61 26.49 25.95
N HIS A 150 -2.76 27.38 24.97
CA HIS A 150 -3.21 27.00 23.63
C HIS A 150 -2.00 26.60 22.79
N VAL A 151 -2.09 25.46 22.10
CA VAL A 151 -1.08 24.96 21.17
C VAL A 151 -1.68 24.88 19.77
N ASN A 152 -0.88 25.21 18.76
CA ASN A 152 -1.20 24.89 17.38
C ASN A 152 -0.45 23.64 16.95
N ALA A 153 -0.91 22.95 15.92
CA ALA A 153 -0.22 21.83 15.31
C ALA A 153 1.22 22.22 14.97
N GLY A 154 2.17 21.49 15.54
CA GLY A 154 3.61 21.72 15.35
C GLY A 154 4.29 22.44 16.49
N ASP A 155 3.53 23.06 17.39
CA ASP A 155 4.07 23.67 18.60
C ASP A 155 4.68 22.58 19.50
N THR A 156 5.74 22.95 20.22
CA THR A 156 6.46 22.00 21.07
C THR A 156 5.67 21.68 22.32
N ILE A 157 5.31 20.40 22.50
CA ILE A 157 4.75 19.86 23.75
C ILE A 157 5.86 19.59 24.76
N GLY A 158 6.96 18.98 24.32
CA GLY A 158 8.03 18.54 25.19
C GLY A 158 9.23 17.97 24.45
N THR A 159 10.17 17.41 25.21
CA THR A 159 11.33 16.69 24.68
C THR A 159 11.27 15.22 25.08
N ALA A 160 11.36 14.31 24.11
CA ALA A 160 11.28 12.88 24.35
C ALA A 160 12.50 12.35 25.15
N ARG A 161 12.27 11.49 26.15
CA ARG A 161 13.31 10.96 27.05
C ARG A 161 13.33 9.42 27.16
N LEU A 162 14.28 8.93 27.98
CA LEU A 162 14.92 7.60 28.06
C LEU A 162 14.07 6.30 28.06
N ASN A 163 12.74 6.37 28.00
CA ASN A 163 11.88 5.18 28.03
C ASN A 163 11.51 4.63 26.63
N GLY A 164 12.16 5.14 25.59
CA GLY A 164 12.24 4.45 24.31
C GLY A 164 11.06 4.65 23.36
N HIS A 165 10.02 5.40 23.73
CA HIS A 165 8.93 5.78 22.82
C HIS A 165 8.15 7.02 23.31
N LEU A 166 7.29 7.56 22.45
CA LEU A 166 6.12 8.38 22.81
C LEU A 166 4.87 7.53 22.56
N HIS A 167 4.03 7.35 23.56
CA HIS A 167 2.68 6.86 23.36
C HIS A 167 1.76 8.05 23.07
N LEU A 168 1.01 7.97 21.96
CA LEU A 168 0.00 8.96 21.59
C LEU A 168 -1.37 8.28 21.52
N GLY A 169 -2.29 8.67 22.40
CA GLY A 169 -3.70 8.26 22.33
C GLY A 169 -4.58 9.40 21.82
N ILE A 170 -5.64 9.06 21.07
CA ILE A 170 -6.64 10.03 20.58
C ILE A 170 -8.05 9.54 20.89
N THR A 171 -8.90 10.41 21.45
CA THR A 171 -10.30 10.08 21.79
C THR A 171 -11.26 11.25 21.55
N LYS A 172 -12.57 10.96 21.45
CA LYS A 172 -13.65 11.97 21.53
C LYS A 172 -14.27 12.07 22.94
N GLU A 173 -13.88 11.23 23.89
CA GLU A 173 -14.28 11.34 25.29
C GLU A 173 -13.50 12.47 25.98
N SER A 174 -14.21 13.45 26.54
CA SER A 174 -13.60 14.64 27.14
C SER A 174 -13.22 14.45 28.61
N ASP A 175 -13.71 13.40 29.27
CA ASP A 175 -13.30 13.03 30.62
C ASP A 175 -12.13 12.04 30.59
N PHE A 176 -10.94 12.53 30.96
CA PHE A 176 -9.72 11.73 31.06
C PHE A 176 -9.91 10.41 31.81
N ASN A 177 -10.58 10.41 32.97
CA ASN A 177 -10.71 9.20 33.78
C ASN A 177 -11.63 8.17 33.13
N LYS A 178 -12.63 8.63 32.35
CA LYS A 178 -13.49 7.73 31.58
C LYS A 178 -12.73 7.13 30.41
N ALA A 179 -11.99 7.93 29.65
CA ALA A 179 -11.16 7.44 28.56
C ALA A 179 -10.12 6.42 29.07
N GLU A 180 -9.40 6.77 30.14
CA GLU A 180 -8.38 5.91 30.75
C GLU A 180 -8.95 4.61 31.29
N SER A 181 -10.19 4.61 31.82
CA SER A 181 -10.86 3.38 32.25
C SER A 181 -11.09 2.37 31.11
N LYS A 182 -10.90 2.79 29.85
CA LYS A 182 -11.05 2.01 28.62
C LYS A 182 -9.73 1.73 27.90
N ALA A 183 -8.57 1.99 28.51
CA ALA A 183 -7.24 1.78 27.90
C ALA A 183 -7.01 0.36 27.34
N PHE A 184 -7.73 -0.65 27.84
CA PHE A 184 -7.63 -2.04 27.38
C PHE A 184 -8.92 -2.59 26.74
N ILE A 185 -9.86 -1.71 26.36
CA ILE A 185 -11.18 -2.10 25.85
C ILE A 185 -11.40 -1.49 24.47
N ASN A 186 -11.55 -2.35 23.46
CA ASN A 186 -11.89 -1.95 22.11
C ASN A 186 -13.40 -1.67 21.95
N ASP A 187 -13.87 -0.54 22.50
CA ASP A 187 -15.28 -0.10 22.40
C ASP A 187 -15.48 1.18 21.56
N GLY A 188 -14.42 1.64 20.89
CA GLY A 188 -14.41 2.86 20.10
C GLY A 188 -14.19 4.14 20.90
N THR A 189 -13.96 4.05 22.22
CA THR A 189 -13.51 5.19 23.05
C THR A 189 -12.20 5.75 22.52
N TRP A 190 -11.21 4.89 22.29
CA TRP A 190 -9.92 5.24 21.70
C TRP A 190 -9.95 5.05 20.19
N LEU A 191 -9.28 5.94 19.46
CA LEU A 191 -9.24 6.01 18.01
C LEU A 191 -7.83 5.81 17.50
N ASP A 192 -7.70 5.18 16.33
CA ASP A 192 -6.41 4.98 15.66
C ASP A 192 -5.72 6.33 15.38
N PRO A 193 -4.62 6.68 16.08
CA PRO A 193 -3.96 7.97 15.93
C PRO A 193 -3.40 8.17 14.52
N ILE A 194 -2.90 7.11 13.88
CA ILE A 194 -2.35 7.18 12.51
C ILE A 194 -3.46 7.57 11.55
N LYS A 195 -4.61 6.89 11.66
CA LYS A 195 -5.77 7.19 10.82
C LYS A 195 -6.31 8.59 11.04
N VAL A 196 -6.49 9.01 12.30
CA VAL A 196 -7.03 10.34 12.63
C VAL A 196 -6.10 11.44 12.10
N ILE A 197 -4.80 11.34 12.36
CA ILE A 197 -3.82 12.33 11.89
C ILE A 197 -3.76 12.36 10.36
N GLN A 198 -3.70 11.20 9.69
CA GLN A 198 -3.70 11.15 8.22
C GLN A 198 -4.98 11.74 7.61
N ASP A 199 -6.14 11.42 8.16
CA ASP A 199 -7.42 11.93 7.66
C ASP A 199 -7.55 13.44 7.93
N GLY A 200 -7.02 13.92 9.06
CA GLY A 200 -6.89 15.34 9.38
C GLY A 200 -5.91 16.08 8.46
N MET A 201 -4.74 15.51 8.16
CA MET A 201 -3.75 16.08 7.24
C MET A 201 -4.28 16.16 5.81
N LYS A 202 -5.03 15.14 5.37
CA LYS A 202 -5.76 15.18 4.09
C LYS A 202 -6.82 16.28 4.07
N SER A 203 -7.50 16.52 5.19
CA SER A 203 -8.53 17.56 5.30
C SER A 203 -7.94 18.98 5.36
N ALA A 204 -6.79 19.18 6.02
CA ALA A 204 -6.06 20.45 6.05
C ALA A 204 -5.42 20.80 4.70
N SER A 205 -4.93 19.79 3.97
CA SER A 205 -4.42 19.96 2.59
C SER A 205 -5.52 20.32 1.58
N ASN A 206 -6.81 20.22 1.96
CA ASN A 206 -7.94 20.65 1.13
C ASN A 206 -8.35 22.12 1.37
N ASN A 207 -7.77 22.82 2.35
CA ASN A 207 -8.13 24.20 2.69
C ASN A 207 -7.11 25.27 2.28
N ASN A 208 -5.93 24.88 1.78
CA ASN A 208 -4.96 25.81 1.17
C ASN A 208 -4.55 25.27 -0.20
N ASP A 209 -4.90 26.03 -1.23
CA ASP A 209 -4.46 25.93 -2.63
C ASP A 209 -4.88 24.71 -3.46
N ASN A 210 -5.89 24.96 -4.29
CA ASN A 210 -5.87 24.76 -5.74
C ASN A 210 -5.31 23.42 -6.27
N ALA A 211 -6.23 22.50 -6.57
CA ALA A 211 -6.16 21.46 -7.61
C ALA A 211 -4.79 20.75 -7.80
N SER A 212 -4.57 19.62 -7.10
CA SER A 212 -3.73 18.52 -7.60
C SER A 212 -3.82 17.26 -6.72
N GLY A 213 -4.56 16.24 -7.20
CA GLY A 213 -4.09 14.84 -7.14
C GLY A 213 -4.18 14.07 -5.82
N SER A 214 -5.37 13.95 -5.22
CA SER A 214 -5.71 12.73 -4.46
C SER A 214 -6.79 12.00 -5.25
N GLY A 215 -6.60 10.71 -5.54
CA GLY A 215 -7.49 9.89 -6.37
C GLY A 215 -8.92 9.68 -5.82
N GLY A 216 -9.33 10.50 -4.84
CA GLY A 216 -10.68 10.59 -4.29
C GLY A 216 -11.30 11.96 -4.53
N GLY A 217 -11.60 12.31 -5.78
CA GLY A 217 -12.41 13.48 -6.12
C GLY A 217 -13.90 13.23 -5.86
N ASP A 218 -14.75 14.24 -6.11
CA ASP A 218 -16.22 14.13 -5.99
C ASP A 218 -16.82 12.95 -6.78
N TRP A 219 -16.09 12.44 -7.77
CA TRP A 219 -16.48 11.27 -8.55
C TRP A 219 -16.60 9.98 -7.73
N THR A 220 -15.99 9.92 -6.55
CA THR A 220 -16.10 8.77 -5.63
C THR A 220 -17.37 8.79 -4.78
N LYS A 221 -18.08 9.93 -4.73
CA LYS A 221 -19.32 10.11 -3.97
C LYS A 221 -20.52 9.79 -4.85
N SER A 222 -21.31 8.79 -4.48
CA SER A 222 -22.50 8.39 -5.23
C SER A 222 -23.45 9.59 -5.47
N GLY A 223 -23.93 9.73 -6.70
CA GLY A 223 -24.93 10.74 -7.06
C GLY A 223 -24.40 12.10 -7.52
N THR A 224 -23.10 12.40 -7.33
CA THR A 224 -22.47 13.62 -7.88
C THR A 224 -22.43 13.58 -9.41
N LYS A 225 -22.25 14.75 -10.04
CA LYS A 225 -22.07 14.85 -11.50
C LYS A 225 -20.85 14.05 -11.96
N ALA A 226 -19.72 14.23 -11.26
CA ALA A 226 -18.48 13.54 -11.55
C ALA A 226 -18.61 12.02 -11.40
N ASN A 227 -19.38 11.54 -10.40
CA ASN A 227 -19.61 10.11 -10.19
C ASN A 227 -20.44 9.49 -11.31
N LYS A 228 -21.47 10.20 -11.78
CA LYS A 228 -22.29 9.77 -12.92
C LYS A 228 -21.45 9.63 -14.19
N ILE A 229 -20.54 10.57 -14.44
CA ILE A 229 -19.65 10.54 -15.61
C ILE A 229 -18.62 9.42 -15.47
N ALA A 230 -18.00 9.25 -14.30
CA ALA A 230 -17.08 8.14 -14.04
C ALA A 230 -17.76 6.77 -14.21
N LYS A 231 -19.01 6.65 -13.75
CA LYS A 231 -19.83 5.46 -13.95
C LYS A 231 -20.14 5.24 -15.43
N GLU A 232 -20.47 6.30 -16.17
CA GLU A 232 -20.72 6.20 -17.62
C GLU A 232 -19.48 5.72 -18.38
N VAL A 233 -18.27 6.17 -18.00
CA VAL A 233 -17.01 5.65 -18.57
C VAL A 233 -16.85 4.17 -18.30
N PHE A 234 -17.08 3.75 -17.05
CA PHE A 234 -17.00 2.36 -16.64
C PHE A 234 -18.01 1.47 -17.40
N ASP A 235 -19.27 1.90 -17.45
CA ASP A 235 -20.36 1.19 -18.12
C ASP A 235 -20.12 1.10 -19.63
N ASP A 236 -19.58 2.15 -20.26
CA ASP A 236 -19.31 2.15 -21.71
C ASP A 236 -18.22 1.13 -22.09
N TRP A 237 -17.10 1.12 -21.38
CA TRP A 237 -16.02 0.17 -21.67
C TRP A 237 -16.37 -1.28 -21.37
N THR A 238 -17.14 -1.53 -20.30
CA THR A 238 -17.65 -2.88 -20.03
C THR A 238 -18.64 -3.34 -21.09
N ARG A 239 -19.56 -2.45 -21.53
CA ARG A 239 -20.48 -2.72 -22.65
C ARG A 239 -19.75 -3.04 -23.96
N ARG A 240 -18.58 -2.43 -24.18
CA ARG A 240 -17.73 -2.70 -25.34
C ARG A 240 -16.97 -4.03 -25.25
N GLY A 241 -16.94 -4.68 -24.09
CA GLY A 241 -16.34 -6.01 -23.91
C GLY A 241 -15.13 -6.05 -22.96
N MET A 242 -14.79 -4.96 -22.28
CA MET A 242 -13.77 -5.00 -21.23
C MET A 242 -14.30 -5.66 -19.95
N SER A 243 -13.43 -6.31 -19.19
CA SER A 243 -13.75 -6.75 -17.83
C SER A 243 -13.94 -5.57 -16.88
N GLY A 244 -14.55 -5.81 -15.72
CA GLY A 244 -14.68 -4.79 -14.69
C GLY A 244 -13.32 -4.23 -14.24
N ALA A 245 -12.27 -5.07 -14.15
CA ALA A 245 -10.93 -4.61 -13.78
C ALA A 245 -10.31 -3.68 -14.84
N GLN A 246 -10.50 -4.01 -16.12
CA GLN A 246 -10.01 -3.19 -17.23
C GLN A 246 -10.73 -1.85 -17.34
N ALA A 247 -12.07 -1.84 -17.24
CA ALA A 247 -12.83 -0.60 -17.25
C ALA A 247 -12.49 0.28 -16.03
N ALA A 248 -12.30 -0.33 -14.86
CA ALA A 248 -11.84 0.37 -13.67
C ALA A 248 -10.43 0.96 -13.85
N GLY A 249 -9.53 0.27 -14.54
CA GLY A 249 -8.20 0.78 -14.88
C GLY A 249 -8.24 2.08 -15.69
N ILE A 250 -9.18 2.20 -16.64
CA ILE A 250 -9.38 3.42 -17.42
C ILE A 250 -9.92 4.55 -16.54
N VAL A 251 -10.98 4.28 -15.75
CA VAL A 251 -11.51 5.25 -14.79
C VAL A 251 -10.44 5.73 -13.81
N GLY A 252 -9.56 4.82 -13.37
CA GLY A 252 -8.45 5.13 -12.49
C GLY A 252 -7.43 6.09 -13.12
N ASN A 253 -7.18 5.99 -14.42
CA ASN A 253 -6.31 6.94 -15.12
C ASN A 253 -6.93 8.34 -15.15
N ILE A 254 -8.21 8.43 -15.49
CA ILE A 254 -8.94 9.70 -15.55
C ILE A 254 -9.01 10.33 -14.15
N GLY A 255 -9.60 9.62 -13.19
CA GLY A 255 -9.88 10.13 -11.85
C GLY A 255 -8.67 10.24 -10.93
N GLY A 256 -7.59 9.53 -11.26
CA GLY A 256 -6.35 9.53 -10.49
C GLY A 256 -5.34 10.57 -10.95
N ALA A 257 -5.45 11.10 -12.18
CA ALA A 257 -4.40 11.95 -12.73
C ALA A 257 -4.83 12.91 -13.83
N GLU A 258 -5.66 12.49 -14.79
CA GLU A 258 -5.98 13.34 -15.95
C GLU A 258 -7.00 14.44 -15.59
N ASP A 259 -8.11 14.04 -14.98
CA ASP A 259 -9.17 14.93 -14.55
C ASP A 259 -9.98 14.32 -13.40
N PRO A 260 -9.58 14.59 -12.14
CA PRO A 260 -10.31 14.16 -10.96
C PRO A 260 -11.73 14.76 -10.85
N THR A 261 -12.08 15.75 -11.66
CA THR A 261 -13.42 16.36 -11.68
C THR A 261 -14.37 15.68 -12.68
N PHE A 262 -13.84 14.83 -13.58
CA PHE A 262 -14.59 14.23 -14.69
C PHE A 262 -15.37 15.27 -15.52
N THR A 263 -14.74 16.39 -15.82
CA THR A 263 -15.24 17.42 -16.72
C THR A 263 -14.99 17.00 -18.17
N LEU A 264 -16.07 16.82 -18.92
CA LEU A 264 -16.04 16.18 -20.25
C LEU A 264 -15.09 16.84 -21.26
N ASP A 265 -14.98 18.15 -21.25
CA ASP A 265 -14.18 18.95 -22.19
C ASP A 265 -13.00 19.67 -21.51
N GLN A 266 -12.62 19.23 -20.30
CA GLN A 266 -11.54 19.83 -19.51
C GLN A 266 -10.28 20.01 -20.35
N ARG A 267 -9.79 21.25 -20.44
CA ARG A 267 -8.47 21.53 -21.01
C ARG A 267 -7.39 21.22 -19.99
N GLU A 268 -6.23 20.81 -20.46
CA GLU A 268 -5.08 20.48 -19.61
C GLU A 268 -4.84 21.57 -18.55
N LEU A 269 -4.78 21.15 -17.29
CA LEU A 269 -4.54 22.04 -16.15
C LEU A 269 -3.15 22.66 -16.31
N GLY A 270 -3.07 24.00 -16.34
CA GLY A 270 -1.82 24.71 -16.62
C GLY A 270 -1.66 25.22 -18.07
N GLY A 271 -2.68 25.04 -18.92
CA GLY A 271 -2.74 25.70 -20.25
C GLY A 271 -2.03 24.93 -21.37
N GLY A 272 -1.84 23.62 -21.21
CA GLY A 272 -1.27 22.76 -22.24
C GLY A 272 -2.28 22.33 -23.32
N PRO A 273 -1.82 21.63 -24.36
CA PRO A 273 -2.62 21.27 -25.52
C PRO A 273 -3.62 20.12 -25.27
N GLY A 274 -3.61 19.46 -24.11
CA GLY A 274 -4.51 18.35 -23.77
C GLY A 274 -5.98 18.76 -23.62
N GLY A 275 -6.91 17.81 -23.86
CA GLY A 275 -8.33 18.03 -23.63
C GLY A 275 -9.17 16.78 -23.49
N GLY A 276 -10.23 16.87 -22.68
CA GLY A 276 -11.19 15.80 -22.41
C GLY A 276 -10.72 14.77 -21.39
N LEU A 277 -11.53 13.73 -21.19
CA LEU A 277 -11.30 12.69 -20.17
C LEU A 277 -10.00 11.92 -20.41
N TYR A 278 -9.62 11.72 -21.68
CA TYR A 278 -8.43 10.99 -22.10
C TYR A 278 -7.25 11.91 -22.48
N GLN A 279 -7.31 13.19 -22.10
CA GLN A 279 -6.31 14.22 -22.40
C GLN A 279 -5.74 14.12 -23.82
N PHE A 280 -6.63 14.14 -24.83
CA PHE A 280 -6.23 14.11 -26.23
C PHE A 280 -5.24 15.23 -26.49
N THR A 281 -4.01 14.86 -26.87
CA THR A 281 -2.91 15.82 -26.95
C THR A 281 -2.34 15.85 -28.38
N PRO A 282 -2.56 16.95 -29.14
CA PRO A 282 -3.43 18.10 -28.82
C PRO A 282 -4.94 17.76 -28.88
N TYR A 283 -5.78 18.54 -28.20
CA TYR A 283 -7.23 18.33 -28.10
C TYR A 283 -7.93 18.40 -29.46
N THR A 284 -7.29 19.05 -30.44
CA THR A 284 -7.74 19.08 -31.83
C THR A 284 -7.76 17.71 -32.48
N LYS A 285 -7.02 16.71 -31.97
CA LYS A 285 -7.15 15.31 -32.41
C LYS A 285 -8.58 14.82 -32.22
N TYR A 286 -9.19 15.11 -31.07
CA TYR A 286 -10.59 14.80 -30.85
C TYR A 286 -11.50 15.59 -31.78
N LEU A 287 -11.28 16.90 -31.96
CA LEU A 287 -12.18 17.73 -32.78
C LEU A 287 -12.12 17.42 -34.29
N ASN A 288 -11.02 16.85 -34.77
CA ASN A 288 -10.77 16.59 -36.18
C ASN A 288 -10.95 15.11 -36.58
N ASP A 289 -11.11 14.20 -35.62
CA ASP A 289 -11.33 12.79 -35.94
C ASP A 289 -12.71 12.57 -36.62
N PRO A 290 -12.82 11.78 -37.71
CA PRO A 290 -14.08 11.51 -38.39
C PRO A 290 -15.17 10.87 -37.51
N LYS A 291 -14.81 10.23 -36.40
CA LYS A 291 -15.73 9.67 -35.41
C LYS A 291 -16.19 10.70 -34.37
N SER A 292 -15.60 11.89 -34.35
CA SER A 292 -15.98 12.93 -33.41
C SER A 292 -17.27 13.62 -33.81
N ASP A 293 -18.23 13.67 -32.89
CA ASP A 293 -19.42 14.51 -32.99
C ASP A 293 -19.26 15.87 -32.28
N LYS A 294 -18.07 16.12 -31.72
CA LYS A 294 -17.68 17.33 -30.97
C LYS A 294 -18.48 17.56 -29.69
N SER A 295 -19.27 16.58 -29.22
CA SER A 295 -20.08 16.68 -27.99
C SER A 295 -19.25 16.58 -26.71
N TRP A 296 -18.03 16.04 -26.80
CA TRP A 296 -17.24 15.58 -25.66
C TRP A 296 -17.96 14.56 -24.77
N SER A 297 -19.03 13.91 -25.24
CA SER A 297 -19.69 12.85 -24.48
C SER A 297 -18.73 11.68 -24.21
N VAL A 298 -18.96 10.95 -23.11
CA VAL A 298 -18.14 9.78 -22.73
C VAL A 298 -18.04 8.79 -23.89
N VAL A 299 -19.18 8.45 -24.49
CA VAL A 299 -19.27 7.49 -25.58
C VAL A 299 -18.51 7.98 -26.81
N ASN A 300 -18.65 9.25 -27.20
CA ASN A 300 -17.97 9.77 -28.39
C ASN A 300 -16.46 9.88 -28.17
N GLN A 301 -16.00 10.26 -26.97
CA GLN A 301 -14.58 10.22 -26.63
C GLN A 301 -14.01 8.80 -26.74
N ALA A 302 -14.72 7.78 -26.24
CA ALA A 302 -14.30 6.37 -26.38
C ALA A 302 -14.29 5.89 -27.86
N ASP A 303 -15.23 6.34 -28.68
CA ASP A 303 -15.22 6.06 -30.13
C ASP A 303 -14.00 6.66 -30.82
N VAL A 304 -13.59 7.87 -30.43
CA VAL A 304 -12.38 8.51 -30.94
C VAL A 304 -11.11 7.82 -30.42
N VAL A 305 -11.07 7.37 -29.16
CA VAL A 305 -9.98 6.52 -28.64
C VAL A 305 -9.80 5.27 -29.52
N LEU A 306 -10.89 4.59 -29.86
CA LEU A 306 -10.87 3.41 -30.72
C LEU A 306 -10.49 3.73 -32.18
N SER A 307 -10.83 4.92 -32.68
CA SER A 307 -10.43 5.41 -34.00
C SER A 307 -8.93 5.66 -34.08
N LEU A 308 -8.38 6.36 -33.09
CA LEU A 308 -6.98 6.79 -33.08
C LEU A 308 -6.01 5.68 -32.66
N GLU A 309 -6.40 4.84 -31.70
CA GLU A 309 -5.50 3.92 -31.00
C GLU A 309 -6.03 2.46 -30.93
N PRO A 310 -6.56 1.88 -32.03
CA PRO A 310 -7.21 0.56 -32.00
C PRO A 310 -6.26 -0.57 -31.57
N GLN A 311 -4.98 -0.50 -31.94
CA GLN A 311 -3.98 -1.51 -31.55
C GLN A 311 -3.61 -1.40 -30.06
N THR A 312 -3.57 -0.19 -29.51
CA THR A 312 -3.31 0.06 -28.09
C THR A 312 -4.45 -0.52 -27.24
N VAL A 313 -5.70 -0.28 -27.63
CA VAL A 313 -6.87 -0.88 -26.94
C VAL A 313 -6.86 -2.40 -27.06
N LYS A 314 -6.51 -2.95 -28.23
CA LYS A 314 -6.37 -4.40 -28.42
C LYS A 314 -5.27 -5.00 -27.53
N ALA A 315 -4.11 -4.36 -27.45
CA ALA A 315 -3.01 -4.79 -26.59
C ALA A 315 -3.37 -4.72 -25.10
N TYR A 316 -4.09 -3.68 -24.70
CA TYR A 316 -4.60 -3.53 -23.34
C TYR A 316 -5.53 -4.68 -22.95
N VAL A 317 -6.46 -5.02 -23.85
CA VAL A 317 -7.45 -6.08 -23.60
C VAL A 317 -6.81 -7.46 -23.57
N ALA A 318 -5.79 -7.69 -24.39
CA ALA A 318 -5.07 -8.96 -24.47
C ALA A 318 -4.29 -9.31 -23.18
N LYS A 319 -3.97 -8.35 -22.32
CA LYS A 319 -3.25 -8.59 -21.06
C LYS A 319 -4.04 -9.39 -20.03
N GLN A 320 -5.38 -9.46 -20.13
CA GLN A 320 -6.26 -10.28 -19.28
C GLN A 320 -6.00 -10.20 -17.76
N SER A 321 -5.52 -9.04 -17.26
CA SER A 321 -5.31 -8.84 -15.82
C SER A 321 -6.63 -8.72 -15.08
N ASN A 322 -6.73 -9.37 -13.91
CA ASN A 322 -7.88 -9.27 -13.00
C ASN A 322 -7.66 -8.25 -11.88
N SER A 323 -6.49 -7.61 -11.81
CA SER A 323 -6.19 -6.56 -10.82
C SER A 323 -6.54 -5.19 -11.40
N PRO A 324 -7.46 -4.41 -10.78
CA PRO A 324 -7.77 -3.04 -11.20
C PRO A 324 -6.55 -2.13 -11.16
N SER A 325 -5.72 -2.23 -10.10
CA SER A 325 -4.44 -1.53 -10.00
C SER A 325 -3.52 -1.81 -11.18
N GLN A 326 -3.30 -3.10 -11.50
CA GLN A 326 -2.44 -3.48 -12.63
C GLN A 326 -3.04 -3.01 -13.96
N CYS A 327 -4.37 -3.08 -14.12
CA CYS A 327 -5.08 -2.55 -15.27
C CYS A 327 -4.91 -1.03 -15.43
N ALA A 328 -4.81 -0.28 -14.33
CA ALA A 328 -4.52 1.16 -14.37
C ALA A 328 -3.10 1.43 -14.87
N ILE A 329 -2.12 0.67 -14.37
CA ILE A 329 -0.71 0.77 -14.79
C ILE A 329 -0.54 0.36 -16.25
N ASP A 330 -1.23 -0.69 -16.70
CA ASP A 330 -1.20 -1.15 -18.07
C ASP A 330 -1.78 -0.11 -19.04
N TRP A 331 -2.91 0.52 -18.68
CA TRP A 331 -3.48 1.61 -19.48
C TRP A 331 -2.58 2.84 -19.50
N MET A 332 -2.02 3.24 -18.35
CA MET A 332 -1.06 4.33 -18.25
C MET A 332 0.17 4.11 -19.14
N ASN A 333 0.68 2.88 -19.18
CA ASN A 333 1.86 2.53 -19.97
C ASN A 333 1.56 2.46 -21.47
N LEU A 334 0.38 1.96 -21.86
CA LEU A 334 0.02 1.74 -23.25
C LEU A 334 -0.58 2.98 -23.91
N TYR A 335 -1.52 3.64 -23.24
CA TYR A 335 -2.32 4.74 -23.79
C TYR A 335 -1.81 6.12 -23.33
N GLU A 336 -1.83 6.39 -22.02
CA GLU A 336 -1.51 7.74 -21.50
C GLU A 336 -0.05 8.13 -21.73
N ARG A 337 0.86 7.15 -21.64
CA ARG A 337 2.30 7.29 -21.88
C ARG A 337 2.89 8.57 -21.24
N PRO A 338 2.64 8.84 -19.94
CA PRO A 338 3.11 10.06 -19.32
C PRO A 338 4.64 10.10 -19.26
N SER A 339 5.19 11.30 -19.10
CA SER A 339 6.62 11.48 -18.84
C SER A 339 7.05 10.66 -17.63
N TYR A 340 8.34 10.30 -17.54
CA TYR A 340 8.87 9.54 -16.40
C TYR A 340 8.49 10.15 -15.04
N ARG A 341 8.59 11.48 -14.92
CA ARG A 341 8.23 12.21 -13.70
C ARG A 341 6.74 12.13 -13.41
N ALA A 342 5.88 12.33 -14.41
CA ALA A 342 4.44 12.22 -14.23
C ALA A 342 4.01 10.77 -13.91
N ARG A 343 4.67 9.77 -14.49
CA ARG A 343 4.45 8.34 -14.18
C ARG A 343 4.78 8.02 -12.72
N ALA A 344 5.92 8.48 -12.22
CA ALA A 344 6.34 8.27 -10.84
C ALA A 344 5.36 8.91 -9.83
N LEU A 345 4.86 10.11 -10.15
CA LEU A 345 3.94 10.85 -9.28
C LEU A 345 2.51 10.29 -9.30
N THR A 346 2.06 9.79 -10.45
CA THR A 346 0.63 9.46 -10.66
C THR A 346 0.30 7.98 -10.66
N SER A 347 1.28 7.08 -10.79
CA SER A 347 1.05 5.62 -10.82
C SER A 347 0.27 5.10 -9.61
N GLY A 348 0.62 5.55 -8.41
CA GLY A 348 -0.09 5.21 -7.17
C GLY A 348 -1.52 5.76 -7.13
N GLN A 349 -1.71 7.02 -7.55
CA GLN A 349 -3.02 7.67 -7.60
C GLN A 349 -3.96 6.97 -8.59
N ARG A 350 -3.45 6.63 -9.79
CA ARG A 350 -4.20 5.91 -10.83
C ARG A 350 -4.60 4.51 -10.39
N SER A 351 -3.69 3.80 -9.72
CA SER A 351 -3.96 2.47 -9.17
C SER A 351 -5.02 2.53 -8.07
N HIS A 352 -4.89 3.46 -7.13
CA HIS A 352 -5.86 3.66 -6.05
C HIS A 352 -7.26 4.03 -6.58
N ALA A 353 -7.33 4.95 -7.55
CA ALA A 353 -8.58 5.33 -8.20
C ALA A 353 -9.22 4.14 -8.95
N ALA A 354 -8.44 3.27 -9.58
CA ALA A 354 -8.97 2.06 -10.21
C ALA A 354 -9.57 1.08 -9.20
N GLU A 355 -8.94 0.87 -8.04
CA GLU A 355 -9.52 0.03 -6.98
C GLU A 355 -10.85 0.62 -6.45
N ILE A 356 -10.92 1.94 -6.29
CA ILE A 356 -12.17 2.63 -5.92
C ILE A 356 -13.24 2.40 -6.99
N ALA A 357 -12.95 2.67 -8.26
CA ALA A 357 -13.88 2.49 -9.37
C ALA A 357 -14.40 1.05 -9.47
N TYR A 358 -13.49 0.08 -9.36
CA TYR A 358 -13.83 -1.34 -9.36
C TYR A 358 -14.81 -1.71 -8.25
N LYS A 359 -14.59 -1.17 -7.04
CA LYS A 359 -15.47 -1.40 -5.88
C LYS A 359 -16.83 -0.73 -6.06
N ILE A 360 -16.87 0.58 -6.33
CA ILE A 360 -18.12 1.36 -6.31
C ILE A 360 -19.02 1.09 -7.52
N PHE A 361 -18.46 0.59 -8.63
CA PHE A 361 -19.22 0.24 -9.84
C PHE A 361 -19.43 -1.27 -10.01
N GLY A 362 -19.05 -2.09 -9.02
CA GLY A 362 -19.36 -3.52 -8.99
C GLY A 362 -18.58 -4.35 -10.01
N GLY A 363 -17.33 -3.97 -10.31
CA GLY A 363 -16.52 -4.59 -11.35
C GLY A 363 -16.23 -6.08 -11.16
N ALA A 364 -16.27 -6.58 -9.92
CA ALA A 364 -16.13 -8.01 -9.63
C ALA A 364 -17.19 -8.90 -10.30
N SER A 365 -18.35 -8.33 -10.65
CA SER A 365 -19.44 -9.05 -11.33
C SER A 365 -19.30 -9.09 -12.85
N ILE A 366 -18.32 -8.38 -13.44
CA ILE A 366 -18.24 -8.15 -14.88
C ILE A 366 -17.04 -8.89 -15.48
N LYS A 367 -17.32 -9.94 -16.24
CA LYS A 367 -16.33 -10.68 -17.02
C LYS A 367 -16.09 -10.02 -18.38
N GLY A 368 -14.84 -9.99 -18.83
CA GLY A 368 -14.49 -9.46 -20.14
C GLY A 368 -15.04 -10.32 -21.28
N ASN A 369 -15.46 -9.67 -22.36
CA ASN A 369 -15.83 -10.30 -23.62
C ASN A 369 -15.13 -9.57 -24.79
N PRO A 370 -13.83 -9.85 -25.02
CA PRO A 370 -13.03 -9.15 -26.03
C PRO A 370 -13.57 -9.23 -27.46
N SER A 371 -14.42 -10.22 -27.76
CA SER A 371 -15.07 -10.37 -29.06
C SER A 371 -16.01 -9.20 -29.40
N LEU A 372 -16.54 -8.49 -28.41
CA LEU A 372 -17.41 -7.32 -28.61
C LEU A 372 -16.65 -6.06 -29.05
N LEU A 373 -15.33 -6.00 -28.81
CA LEU A 373 -14.47 -4.92 -29.31
C LEU A 373 -14.18 -5.04 -30.82
N GLY A 374 -14.51 -6.19 -31.41
CA GLY A 374 -14.13 -6.62 -32.76
C GLY A 374 -14.90 -6.02 -33.95
N ALA A 375 -15.88 -5.14 -33.73
CA ALA A 375 -16.53 -4.41 -34.83
C ALA A 375 -15.97 -2.98 -35.02
N ALA A 376 -15.45 -2.36 -33.95
CA ALA A 376 -14.90 -1.01 -34.01
C ALA A 376 -13.40 -0.97 -34.36
N ALA A 377 -12.64 -2.03 -34.03
CA ALA A 377 -11.20 -2.11 -34.26
C ALA A 377 -10.78 -2.54 -35.69
N ASN A 378 -11.74 -2.82 -36.58
CA ASN A 378 -11.51 -3.46 -37.88
C ASN A 378 -11.68 -2.57 -39.12
N ASN A 379 -11.89 -1.25 -38.98
CA ASN A 379 -11.91 -0.34 -40.14
C ASN A 379 -10.52 0.29 -40.42
N THR A 380 -9.75 -0.43 -41.24
CA THR A 380 -8.80 -0.03 -42.31
C THR A 380 -8.29 1.43 -42.38
N SER A 381 -6.99 1.74 -42.61
CA SER A 381 -6.09 1.18 -43.64
C SER A 381 -4.58 1.47 -43.41
N GLY A 382 -3.75 0.45 -43.59
CA GLY A 382 -2.47 0.49 -44.33
C GLY A 382 -1.28 1.32 -43.80
N ASN A 383 -0.31 0.66 -43.16
CA ASN A 383 0.97 0.42 -43.84
C ASN A 383 1.69 -0.79 -43.21
N ALA A 384 1.89 -1.82 -44.02
CA ALA A 384 2.71 -2.97 -43.67
C ALA A 384 4.18 -2.57 -43.76
N ASN A 385 4.98 -3.02 -42.78
CA ASN A 385 6.29 -3.54 -43.12
C ASN A 385 6.68 -4.63 -42.11
N SER A 386 6.79 -5.83 -42.67
CA SER A 386 7.20 -7.07 -42.07
C SER A 386 8.73 -7.22 -42.16
N ALA A 387 9.34 -7.83 -41.15
CA ALA A 387 10.41 -8.82 -41.26
C ALA A 387 10.63 -9.37 -39.84
N GLU A 388 10.10 -10.56 -39.53
CA GLU A 388 10.85 -11.85 -39.55
C GLU A 388 11.99 -11.82 -38.51
N GLY A 389 12.01 -12.66 -37.48
CA GLY A 389 11.71 -14.09 -37.46
C GLY A 389 13.03 -14.82 -37.20
N SER A 390 13.20 -15.41 -36.01
CA SER A 390 14.15 -16.52 -35.83
C SER A 390 13.63 -17.43 -34.74
N SER A 391 13.15 -18.58 -35.19
CA SER A 391 13.07 -19.83 -34.44
C SER A 391 14.48 -20.32 -34.09
N ASP A 392 14.48 -21.36 -33.26
CA ASP A 392 15.56 -22.34 -33.00
C ASP A 392 16.44 -22.05 -31.79
N CYS A 393 16.76 -23.01 -30.92
CA CYS A 393 16.29 -24.39 -30.74
C CYS A 393 16.85 -24.87 -29.39
N VAL A 394 16.10 -25.75 -28.73
CA VAL A 394 16.60 -26.56 -27.61
C VAL A 394 17.73 -27.45 -28.11
N SER A 395 18.87 -27.44 -27.41
CA SER A 395 19.85 -28.53 -27.45
C SER A 395 20.21 -28.92 -26.03
N ASP A 396 19.80 -30.12 -25.67
CA ASP A 396 20.22 -30.85 -24.48
C ASP A 396 21.66 -31.33 -24.67
N THR A 397 22.55 -31.01 -23.75
CA THR A 397 23.83 -31.69 -23.58
C THR A 397 24.19 -31.75 -22.10
N SER A 398 24.09 -32.96 -21.56
CA SER A 398 24.61 -33.37 -20.26
C SER A 398 26.16 -33.42 -20.27
N SER A 399 26.83 -32.68 -19.38
CA SER A 399 27.81 -33.23 -18.41
C SER A 399 28.58 -32.13 -17.64
N SER A 400 28.62 -32.31 -16.31
CA SER A 400 29.52 -31.75 -15.29
C SER A 400 29.49 -30.23 -14.98
N GLY A 401 28.57 -29.87 -14.07
CA GLY A 401 28.97 -29.21 -12.81
C GLY A 401 29.29 -27.72 -12.82
N GLY A 402 28.41 -26.88 -13.36
CA GLY A 402 28.44 -25.43 -13.15
C GLY A 402 27.44 -24.71 -14.05
N GLY A 403 26.21 -24.47 -13.54
CA GLY A 403 25.17 -23.77 -14.29
C GLY A 403 25.40 -22.25 -14.30
N ASP A 404 24.92 -21.56 -15.34
CA ASP A 404 24.82 -20.09 -15.34
C ASP A 404 23.94 -19.61 -14.17
N ILE A 405 24.39 -18.60 -13.41
CA ILE A 405 23.73 -18.10 -12.19
C ILE A 405 22.26 -17.74 -12.47
N LEU A 406 21.98 -17.07 -13.59
CA LEU A 406 20.62 -16.66 -13.95
C LEU A 406 19.75 -17.83 -14.34
N SER A 407 20.29 -18.76 -15.12
CA SER A 407 19.59 -19.99 -15.47
C SER A 407 19.18 -20.78 -14.21
N VAL A 408 20.07 -20.86 -13.22
CA VAL A 408 19.77 -21.48 -11.93
C VAL A 408 18.72 -20.68 -11.14
N ALA A 409 18.90 -19.36 -11.00
CA ALA A 409 17.97 -18.49 -10.27
C ALA A 409 16.55 -18.55 -10.86
N LYS A 410 16.42 -18.50 -12.19
CA LYS A 410 15.13 -18.58 -12.90
C LYS A 410 14.45 -19.93 -12.76
N SER A 411 15.23 -21.02 -12.67
CA SER A 411 14.67 -22.36 -12.43
C SER A 411 13.98 -22.50 -11.08
N LEU A 412 14.28 -21.59 -10.14
CA LEU A 412 13.70 -21.58 -8.79
C LEU A 412 12.52 -20.61 -8.64
N LEU A 413 12.05 -19.94 -9.70
CA LEU A 413 10.90 -19.03 -9.59
C LEU A 413 9.66 -19.74 -9.01
N GLY A 414 9.07 -19.13 -7.98
CA GLY A 414 7.96 -19.69 -7.22
C GLY A 414 8.32 -20.84 -6.28
N TYR A 415 9.62 -21.10 -6.06
CA TYR A 415 10.07 -21.98 -4.98
C TYR A 415 10.08 -21.22 -3.66
N PHE A 416 9.92 -22.01 -2.61
CA PHE A 416 10.07 -21.70 -1.19
C PHE A 416 9.00 -20.83 -0.56
N HIS A 417 9.00 -20.89 0.77
CA HIS A 417 8.34 -19.97 1.66
C HIS A 417 9.38 -19.21 2.46
N TYR A 418 9.23 -17.89 2.52
CA TYR A 418 10.18 -17.04 3.21
C TYR A 418 10.16 -17.31 4.71
N GLY A 419 11.34 -17.57 5.28
CA GLY A 419 11.56 -17.69 6.71
C GLY A 419 13.03 -17.49 7.04
N GLN A 420 13.31 -16.79 8.15
CA GLN A 420 14.68 -16.48 8.60
C GLN A 420 15.38 -17.71 9.21
N VAL A 421 15.60 -18.73 8.39
CA VAL A 421 16.20 -20.01 8.76
C VAL A 421 17.32 -20.38 7.79
N HIS A 422 18.44 -20.87 8.33
CA HIS A 422 19.63 -21.25 7.55
C HIS A 422 19.98 -22.72 7.80
N ALA A 423 19.63 -23.58 6.86
CA ALA A 423 20.13 -24.95 6.78
C ALA A 423 19.76 -25.58 5.43
N VAL A 424 20.67 -26.35 4.84
CA VAL A 424 20.39 -27.11 3.61
C VAL A 424 19.20 -28.05 3.79
N SER A 425 18.99 -28.59 4.99
CA SER A 425 17.85 -29.45 5.31
C SER A 425 16.49 -28.78 5.14
N ASN A 426 16.40 -27.46 5.27
CA ASN A 426 15.13 -26.72 5.15
C ASN A 426 14.69 -26.53 3.69
N ILE A 427 15.62 -26.70 2.75
CA ILE A 427 15.39 -26.57 1.31
C ILE A 427 15.48 -27.92 0.59
N GLY A 428 15.55 -29.05 1.31
CA GLY A 428 15.77 -30.38 0.73
C GLY A 428 17.25 -30.67 0.51
N SER A 429 17.76 -30.50 -0.71
CA SER A 429 19.19 -30.58 -1.03
C SER A 429 19.57 -29.60 -2.12
N VAL A 430 20.88 -29.42 -2.35
CA VAL A 430 21.37 -28.56 -3.45
C VAL A 430 21.00 -29.15 -4.82
N GLU A 431 21.11 -30.47 -4.95
CA GLU A 431 20.82 -31.21 -6.18
C GLU A 431 19.31 -31.21 -6.47
N ASN A 432 18.50 -31.46 -5.43
CA ASN A 432 17.05 -31.56 -5.49
C ASN A 432 16.37 -30.63 -4.46
N PRO A 433 16.26 -29.32 -4.77
CA PRO A 433 15.58 -28.39 -3.88
C PRO A 433 14.08 -28.70 -3.75
N ASN A 434 13.56 -28.65 -2.53
CA ASN A 434 12.14 -28.81 -2.24
C ASN A 434 11.40 -27.50 -2.57
N LYS A 435 10.44 -27.54 -3.50
CA LYS A 435 9.66 -26.37 -3.89
C LYS A 435 8.91 -25.72 -2.72
N ASP A 436 8.50 -26.49 -1.72
CA ASP A 436 7.79 -25.98 -0.53
C ASP A 436 8.74 -25.81 0.67
N GLY A 437 10.06 -25.81 0.43
CA GLY A 437 11.08 -25.57 1.45
C GLY A 437 11.03 -24.15 2.03
N ILE A 438 11.82 -23.89 3.07
CA ILE A 438 11.86 -22.59 3.76
C ILE A 438 13.29 -22.08 3.81
N THR A 439 13.49 -20.83 3.39
CA THR A 439 14.77 -20.12 3.50
C THR A 439 14.54 -18.61 3.48
N ASP A 440 15.59 -17.82 3.65
CA ASP A 440 15.56 -16.37 3.45
C ASP A 440 16.33 -15.93 2.20
N CYS A 441 16.38 -14.62 1.97
CA CYS A 441 17.07 -14.01 0.84
C CYS A 441 18.54 -14.46 0.69
N SER A 442 19.26 -14.61 1.81
CA SER A 442 20.68 -15.00 1.81
C SER A 442 20.87 -16.50 1.60
N GLY A 443 19.94 -17.34 2.06
CA GLY A 443 19.93 -18.77 1.76
C GLY A 443 19.51 -19.07 0.31
N PHE A 444 18.64 -18.26 -0.28
CA PHE A 444 18.33 -18.31 -1.72
C PHE A 444 19.59 -18.04 -2.57
N VAL A 445 20.28 -16.93 -2.31
CA VAL A 445 21.53 -16.59 -3.03
C VAL A 445 22.58 -17.69 -2.82
N TRP A 446 22.68 -18.24 -1.61
CA TRP A 446 23.58 -19.37 -1.31
C TRP A 446 23.32 -20.58 -2.21
N LEU A 447 22.06 -21.00 -2.31
CA LEU A 447 21.66 -22.16 -3.10
C LEU A 447 21.98 -21.95 -4.58
N VAL A 448 21.62 -20.79 -5.12
CA VAL A 448 21.89 -20.46 -6.52
C VAL A 448 23.39 -20.53 -6.81
N LEU A 449 24.22 -19.87 -5.99
CA LEU A 449 25.66 -19.84 -6.18
C LEU A 449 26.30 -21.22 -6.03
N THR A 450 25.85 -22.02 -5.07
CA THR A 450 26.38 -23.37 -4.85
C THR A 450 26.06 -24.28 -6.04
N LYS A 451 24.82 -24.23 -6.54
CA LYS A 451 24.35 -25.02 -7.69
C LYS A 451 24.95 -24.54 -9.02
N ALA A 452 25.28 -23.25 -9.11
CA ALA A 452 26.00 -22.64 -10.23
C ALA A 452 27.52 -22.92 -10.20
N GLY A 453 28.06 -23.54 -9.13
CA GLY A 453 29.47 -23.92 -9.04
C GLY A 453 30.39 -22.84 -8.44
N TYR A 454 29.85 -21.88 -7.71
CA TYR A 454 30.61 -20.83 -7.02
C TYR A 454 30.93 -21.20 -5.58
N LYS A 455 31.95 -20.54 -5.00
CA LYS A 455 32.32 -20.70 -3.60
C LYS A 455 31.24 -20.09 -2.72
N THR A 456 30.83 -20.84 -1.72
CA THR A 456 29.89 -20.43 -0.67
C THR A 456 30.35 -21.03 0.66
N PRO A 457 29.95 -20.47 1.81
CA PRO A 457 30.23 -21.08 3.10
C PRO A 457 29.49 -22.40 3.26
N ASP A 458 30.00 -23.31 4.09
CA ASP A 458 29.31 -24.56 4.37
C ASP A 458 27.94 -24.32 5.04
N ASN A 459 26.94 -25.11 4.65
CA ASN A 459 25.59 -25.12 5.22
C ASN A 459 24.95 -23.74 5.43
N MET A 460 25.06 -22.85 4.43
CA MET A 460 24.49 -21.49 4.49
C MET A 460 24.99 -20.65 5.69
N ALA A 461 26.22 -20.85 6.17
CA ALA A 461 26.73 -20.15 7.37
C ALA A 461 26.99 -18.64 7.19
N TRP A 462 26.42 -18.00 6.17
CA TRP A 462 26.37 -16.55 6.04
C TRP A 462 24.97 -16.00 6.28
N PHE A 463 24.90 -14.69 6.41
CA PHE A 463 23.67 -13.92 6.28
C PHE A 463 24.03 -12.61 5.58
N THR A 464 23.04 -11.77 5.27
CA THR A 464 23.22 -10.56 4.48
C THR A 464 24.38 -9.64 4.95
N GLY A 465 24.53 -9.47 6.26
CA GLY A 465 25.63 -8.70 6.85
C GLY A 465 27.01 -9.31 6.62
N SER A 466 27.17 -10.63 6.82
CA SER A 466 28.45 -11.30 6.61
C SER A 466 28.81 -11.45 5.13
N MET A 467 27.83 -11.48 4.22
CA MET A 467 28.05 -11.38 2.77
C MET A 467 28.73 -10.06 2.39
N ALA A 468 28.25 -8.92 2.94
CA ALA A 468 28.87 -7.62 2.71
C ALA A 468 30.28 -7.52 3.33
N ALA A 469 30.46 -8.09 4.53
CA ALA A 469 31.76 -8.13 5.18
C ALA A 469 32.79 -8.94 4.38
N ASP A 470 32.40 -10.10 3.84
CA ASP A 470 33.26 -10.91 2.97
C ASP A 470 33.59 -10.19 1.66
N ALA A 471 32.59 -9.57 1.02
CA ALA A 471 32.75 -8.82 -0.22
C ALA A 471 33.78 -7.68 -0.12
N ARG A 472 33.93 -7.07 1.06
CA ARG A 472 34.90 -6.00 1.33
C ARG A 472 36.23 -6.50 1.88
N GLY A 473 36.21 -7.60 2.62
CA GLY A 473 37.35 -8.09 3.38
C GLY A 473 38.07 -9.24 2.69
N GLU A 474 37.83 -10.45 3.17
CA GLU A 474 38.63 -11.63 2.87
C GLU A 474 38.40 -12.21 1.47
N HIS A 475 37.30 -11.81 0.81
CA HIS A 475 36.91 -12.25 -0.53
C HIS A 475 36.89 -13.77 -0.70
N LYS A 476 36.41 -14.49 0.32
CA LYS A 476 36.32 -15.96 0.30
C LYS A 476 35.25 -16.45 -0.67
N TRP A 477 34.15 -15.72 -0.79
CA TRP A 477 32.97 -16.09 -1.56
C TRP A 477 32.49 -14.98 -2.48
N LEU A 478 32.61 -13.72 -2.06
CA LEU A 478 32.15 -12.54 -2.78
C LEU A 478 33.27 -11.50 -2.85
N LYS A 479 33.24 -10.65 -3.88
CA LYS A 479 34.13 -9.48 -3.99
C LYS A 479 33.34 -8.26 -4.43
N GLU A 480 33.44 -7.17 -3.68
CA GLU A 480 32.81 -5.89 -4.02
C GLU A 480 33.30 -5.38 -5.38
N ILE A 481 32.38 -4.84 -6.16
CA ILE A 481 32.62 -4.30 -7.50
C ILE A 481 32.00 -2.91 -7.63
N ASP A 482 32.58 -2.09 -8.51
CA ASP A 482 32.00 -0.79 -8.84
C ASP A 482 30.66 -0.95 -9.57
N LYS A 483 29.73 -0.01 -9.34
CA LYS A 483 28.42 0.05 -10.01
C LYS A 483 28.48 -0.08 -11.53
N LYS A 484 29.49 0.52 -12.17
CA LYS A 484 29.69 0.47 -13.63
C LYS A 484 30.07 -0.92 -14.15
N ASP A 485 30.61 -1.78 -13.29
CA ASP A 485 31.12 -3.10 -13.64
C ASP A 485 30.14 -4.21 -13.23
N ALA A 486 29.04 -3.84 -12.56
CA ALA A 486 27.99 -4.72 -12.10
C ALA A 486 27.06 -5.12 -13.26
N LYS A 487 26.97 -6.43 -13.48
CA LYS A 487 26.25 -7.05 -14.58
C LYS A 487 25.32 -8.16 -14.09
N ALA A 488 24.54 -8.68 -15.02
CA ALA A 488 23.71 -9.86 -14.82
C ALA A 488 24.50 -11.01 -14.16
N GLY A 489 23.95 -11.60 -13.09
CA GLY A 489 24.58 -12.65 -12.28
C GLY A 489 25.42 -12.14 -11.10
N ASP A 490 25.72 -10.84 -11.00
CA ASP A 490 26.29 -10.25 -9.77
C ASP A 490 25.21 -10.12 -8.68
N ILE A 491 25.64 -9.87 -7.45
CA ILE A 491 24.79 -9.85 -6.24
C ILE A 491 24.65 -8.41 -5.73
N ILE A 492 23.44 -8.00 -5.40
CA ILE A 492 23.19 -6.79 -4.61
C ILE A 492 22.94 -7.20 -3.16
N ILE A 493 23.60 -6.51 -2.23
CA ILE A 493 23.51 -6.72 -0.79
C ILE A 493 23.23 -5.36 -0.17
N ALA A 494 22.21 -5.24 0.68
CA ALA A 494 21.95 -3.99 1.39
C ALA A 494 21.71 -4.25 2.86
N ASN A 495 22.38 -3.48 3.72
CA ASN A 495 22.32 -3.67 5.17
C ASN A 495 22.08 -2.33 5.89
N ILE A 496 21.35 -2.39 6.99
CA ILE A 496 21.35 -1.37 8.05
C ILE A 496 21.85 -2.04 9.32
N GLY A 497 22.71 -1.35 10.08
CA GLY A 497 23.33 -1.94 11.26
C GLY A 497 24.08 -3.23 10.91
N SER A 498 23.77 -4.31 11.63
CA SER A 498 24.44 -5.61 11.42
C SER A 498 24.01 -6.34 10.14
N GLY A 499 22.93 -5.94 9.47
CA GLY A 499 22.40 -6.67 8.31
C GLY A 499 21.63 -7.96 8.65
N ALA A 500 21.31 -8.19 9.92
CA ALA A 500 20.59 -9.39 10.36
C ALA A 500 19.07 -9.21 10.29
N GLY A 501 18.36 -10.30 9.96
CA GLY A 501 16.90 -10.30 9.88
C GLY A 501 16.40 -9.26 8.87
N ASN A 502 15.41 -8.45 9.27
CA ASN A 502 14.85 -7.39 8.41
C ASN A 502 15.83 -6.24 8.13
N SER A 503 16.95 -6.18 8.84
CA SER A 503 17.96 -5.15 8.64
C SER A 503 18.89 -5.44 7.47
N GLY A 504 18.71 -6.56 6.75
CA GLY A 504 19.47 -6.86 5.56
C GLY A 504 18.61 -7.53 4.49
N HIS A 505 18.91 -7.25 3.23
CA HIS A 505 18.33 -7.95 2.08
C HIS A 505 19.37 -8.18 0.99
N THR A 506 19.22 -9.25 0.22
CA THR A 506 20.15 -9.60 -0.87
C THR A 506 19.43 -10.25 -2.05
N ALA A 507 19.93 -10.04 -3.26
CA ALA A 507 19.32 -10.51 -4.50
C ALA A 507 20.35 -10.66 -5.64
N ILE A 508 19.97 -11.37 -6.70
CA ILE A 508 20.77 -11.57 -7.91
C ILE A 508 20.32 -10.58 -8.98
N LEU A 509 21.25 -9.88 -9.61
CA LEU A 509 20.97 -8.98 -10.73
C LEU A 509 20.61 -9.77 -11.98
N GLU A 510 19.48 -9.46 -12.63
CA GLU A 510 19.10 -10.06 -13.92
C GLU A 510 19.71 -9.37 -15.14
N GLU A 511 20.26 -8.19 -14.93
CA GLU A 511 20.77 -7.31 -15.98
C GLU A 511 21.87 -6.41 -15.41
N ASP A 512 22.47 -5.63 -16.30
CA ASP A 512 23.43 -4.61 -15.93
C ASP A 512 22.83 -3.54 -15.02
N TRP A 513 23.64 -3.01 -14.11
CA TRP A 513 23.20 -2.08 -13.08
C TRP A 513 22.57 -0.81 -13.65
N LYS A 514 21.35 -0.52 -13.20
CA LYS A 514 20.51 0.65 -13.55
C LYS A 514 19.91 1.29 -12.30
N ASP A 515 20.67 1.31 -11.21
CA ASP A 515 20.23 1.75 -9.87
C ASP A 515 18.90 1.09 -9.46
N GLY A 516 17.93 1.86 -8.95
CA GLY A 516 16.67 1.32 -8.46
C GLY A 516 15.83 0.57 -9.49
N ASN A 517 16.07 0.77 -10.79
CA ASN A 517 15.35 0.11 -11.87
C ASN A 517 15.96 -1.25 -12.27
N THR A 518 17.11 -1.61 -11.70
CA THR A 518 17.77 -2.88 -12.03
C THR A 518 16.83 -4.04 -11.69
N LYS A 519 16.55 -4.90 -12.68
CA LYS A 519 15.79 -6.13 -12.47
C LYS A 519 16.60 -7.14 -11.65
N ILE A 520 15.90 -7.84 -10.77
CA ILE A 520 16.49 -8.80 -9.84
C ILE A 520 15.62 -10.04 -9.69
N ILE A 521 16.28 -11.16 -9.39
CA ILE A 521 15.63 -12.35 -8.83
C ILE A 521 15.99 -12.42 -7.36
N GLN A 522 14.98 -12.61 -6.53
CA GLN A 522 15.10 -12.58 -5.08
C GLN A 522 14.11 -13.54 -4.42
N GLU A 523 14.27 -13.74 -3.12
CA GLU A 523 13.25 -14.33 -2.26
C GLU A 523 12.92 -13.31 -1.15
N GLY A 524 11.65 -12.98 -0.97
CA GLY A 524 11.22 -11.91 -0.06
C GLY A 524 11.02 -10.54 -0.74
N GLY A 525 11.25 -9.44 -0.02
CA GLY A 525 11.39 -8.06 -0.55
C GLY A 525 10.12 -7.31 -1.03
N THR A 526 9.10 -7.96 -1.60
CA THR A 526 7.93 -7.25 -2.19
C THR A 526 6.59 -7.44 -1.44
N GLY A 527 6.58 -8.12 -0.30
CA GLY A 527 5.36 -8.45 0.44
C GLY A 527 4.53 -9.57 -0.24
N GLY A 528 3.97 -10.49 0.55
CA GLY A 528 3.21 -11.66 0.07
C GLY A 528 3.78 -12.99 0.58
N LYS A 529 3.09 -14.11 0.30
CA LYS A 529 3.45 -15.49 0.76
C LYS A 529 4.70 -16.10 0.09
N GLY A 530 5.76 -15.29 -0.06
CA GLY A 530 7.13 -15.68 0.30
C GLY A 530 7.96 -16.58 -0.62
N GLY A 531 7.69 -16.67 -1.93
CA GLY A 531 8.56 -17.46 -2.84
C GLY A 531 9.56 -16.62 -3.63
N VAL A 532 10.49 -17.30 -4.29
CA VAL A 532 11.42 -16.70 -5.26
C VAL A 532 10.65 -16.01 -6.37
N ASN A 533 10.98 -14.74 -6.66
CA ASN A 533 10.25 -13.88 -7.58
C ASN A 533 11.18 -12.90 -8.31
N GLU A 534 10.67 -12.35 -9.42
CA GLU A 534 11.31 -11.25 -10.16
C GLU A 534 10.76 -9.90 -9.70
N SER A 535 11.63 -8.91 -9.58
CA SER A 535 11.27 -7.55 -9.16
C SER A 535 12.34 -6.54 -9.59
N THR A 536 12.29 -5.32 -9.05
CA THR A 536 13.35 -4.31 -9.17
C THR A 536 13.99 -4.00 -7.82
N VAL A 537 15.21 -3.47 -7.85
CA VAL A 537 15.95 -3.06 -6.65
C VAL A 537 15.14 -2.09 -5.80
N ALA A 538 14.60 -1.01 -6.38
CA ALA A 538 13.86 0.00 -5.62
C ALA A 538 12.64 -0.57 -4.91
N LEU A 539 11.88 -1.45 -5.59
CA LEU A 539 10.67 -2.04 -5.04
C LEU A 539 10.99 -3.05 -3.93
N SER A 540 12.07 -3.82 -4.07
CA SER A 540 12.35 -4.96 -3.19
C SER A 540 13.21 -4.61 -1.98
N PHE A 541 14.05 -3.59 -2.12
CA PHE A 541 14.97 -3.18 -1.06
C PHE A 541 14.44 -1.96 -0.28
N GLY A 542 13.57 -1.15 -0.89
CA GLY A 542 12.92 -0.02 -0.23
C GLY A 542 13.90 0.85 0.56
N TYR A 543 13.71 0.92 1.88
CA TYR A 543 14.55 1.73 2.78
C TYR A 543 16.00 1.23 2.86
N LEU A 544 16.26 -0.06 2.67
CA LEU A 544 17.62 -0.62 2.66
C LEU A 544 18.40 -0.08 1.45
N PHE A 545 17.75 0.20 0.33
CA PHE A 545 18.39 0.78 -0.85
C PHE A 545 18.64 2.29 -0.70
N THR A 546 17.73 3.02 -0.05
CA THR A 546 17.85 4.48 0.08
C THR A 546 18.67 4.93 1.29
N SER A 547 18.78 4.08 2.31
CA SER A 547 19.32 4.46 3.62
C SER A 547 20.25 3.40 4.22
N GLY A 548 20.33 2.23 3.58
CA GLY A 548 21.28 1.20 3.95
C GLY A 548 22.60 1.33 3.20
N ASP A 549 23.57 0.59 3.72
CA ASP A 549 24.85 0.35 3.09
C ASP A 549 24.68 -0.68 1.97
N VAL A 550 24.78 -0.23 0.72
CA VAL A 550 24.56 -1.04 -0.48
C VAL A 550 25.89 -1.46 -1.09
N VAL A 551 26.06 -2.77 -1.23
CA VAL A 551 27.22 -3.43 -1.86
C VAL A 551 26.76 -4.15 -3.11
N LEU A 552 27.48 -3.94 -4.21
CA LEU A 552 27.41 -4.80 -5.38
C LEU A 552 28.61 -5.73 -5.35
N ALA A 553 28.38 -7.03 -5.48
CA ALA A 553 29.43 -8.03 -5.30
C ALA A 553 29.40 -9.10 -6.39
N ARG A 554 30.59 -9.51 -6.83
CA ARG A 554 30.81 -10.60 -7.77
C ARG A 554 31.13 -11.90 -7.01
N PRO A 555 30.43 -13.01 -7.31
CA PRO A 555 30.75 -14.32 -6.75
C PRO A 555 32.12 -14.84 -7.20
N ILE A 556 32.83 -15.52 -6.29
CA ILE A 556 34.13 -16.15 -6.55
C ILE A 556 33.91 -17.58 -7.07
N PRO A 557 34.41 -17.93 -8.26
CA PRO A 557 34.32 -19.30 -8.79
C PRO A 557 35.05 -20.32 -7.90
N LYS A 558 34.56 -21.58 -7.86
CA LYS A 558 35.22 -22.68 -7.13
C LYS A 558 36.63 -22.98 -7.62
#